data_AF-A0A7D7KX56-F1
#
_entry.id   AF-A0A7D7KX56-F1
#
_cell.length_a   1.000
_cell.length_b   1.000
_cell.length_c   1.000
_cell.angle_alpha   90.00
_cell.angle_beta   90.00
_cell.angle_gamma   90.00
#
_symmetry.space_group_name_H-M   'P 1'
#
loop_
_entity.id
_entity.type
_entity.pdbx_description
1 polymer ?
#
loop_
_entity_poly.entity_id
_entity_poly.type
_entity_poly.pdbx_seq_one_letter_code
_entity_poly.pdbx_strand_id
1 'polypeptide(L)'
;RLIGDQEEIVSISDLQIGDLLLVKPGERVPSDGIIVSGQTTIDQAAITGESVPVLKQLDDEVFAGTVNVKGAITIKMTKPSAETLFQKIIQLVQTAQSEKSPSQLFIERFEGTYVKIVLSVVAVMLFLPHYVLGWSWTETFYRAMILLVVASPCALVASITPASLSAISNGAKKGILFKGGVHLERLSHLSAIAFDKTGTLTKGKPEVTNVIVRSDINEQEFLVKIASIERQSNHPLAQSIVDFVKNKQELTLVQPDSLEDVPGYGVIGSLQGDTWKIGKADFVGKEDAAEFENGISSTL
;
A
#
# COMPACT_ATOMS: atom_id res chain seq x y z
N ARG A 1 -28.38 6.50 0.90
CA ARG A 1 -28.56 7.89 1.35
C ARG A 1 -29.71 7.94 2.34
N LEU A 2 -29.58 8.69 3.43
CA LEU A 2 -30.64 8.94 4.41
C LEU A 2 -31.27 10.31 4.14
N ILE A 3 -32.60 10.33 4.02
CA ILE A 3 -33.40 11.56 3.90
C ILE A 3 -34.45 11.51 5.01
N GLY A 4 -34.18 12.18 6.14
CA GLY A 4 -34.98 12.01 7.36
C GLY A 4 -34.91 10.55 7.85
N ASP A 5 -36.08 9.91 7.99
CA ASP A 5 -36.19 8.51 8.44
C ASP A 5 -36.24 7.50 7.28
N GLN A 6 -36.07 7.94 6.03
CA GLN A 6 -36.12 7.06 4.86
C GLN A 6 -34.73 6.77 4.28
N GLU A 7 -34.52 5.50 3.93
CA GLU A 7 -33.34 5.03 3.19
C GLU A 7 -33.64 5.01 1.69
N GLU A 8 -32.76 5.64 0.91
CA GLU A 8 -32.79 5.60 -0.55
C GLU A 8 -31.47 5.04 -1.10
N ILE A 9 -31.57 4.05 -2.00
CA ILE A 9 -30.43 3.50 -2.74
C ILE A 9 -30.22 4.37 -3.98
N VAL A 10 -29.06 5.02 -4.06
CA VAL A 10 -28.68 5.91 -5.16
C VAL A 10 -27.29 5.54 -5.68
N SER A 11 -26.97 5.95 -6.91
CA SER A 11 -25.62 5.78 -7.45
C SER A 11 -24.63 6.66 -6.68
N ILE A 12 -23.37 6.21 -6.59
CA ILE A 12 -22.26 6.97 -6.00
C ILE A 12 -22.03 8.31 -6.75
N SER A 13 -22.39 8.37 -8.03
CA SER A 13 -22.32 9.59 -8.85
C SER A 13 -23.31 10.68 -8.43
N ASP A 14 -24.40 10.29 -7.77
CA ASP A 14 -25.53 11.17 -7.46
C ASP A 14 -25.44 11.71 -6.02
N LEU A 15 -24.42 11.28 -5.27
CA LEU A 15 -24.14 11.72 -3.92
C LEU A 15 -23.48 13.10 -3.89
N GLN A 16 -23.90 13.93 -2.95
CA GLN A 16 -23.36 15.28 -2.75
C GLN A 16 -22.69 15.43 -1.39
N ILE A 17 -21.76 16.38 -1.30
CA ILE A 17 -21.13 16.76 -0.04
C ILE A 17 -22.23 17.14 0.96
N GLY A 18 -22.16 16.59 2.16
CA GLY A 18 -23.16 16.79 3.21
C GLY A 18 -24.24 15.71 3.27
N ASP A 19 -24.38 14.85 2.25
CA ASP A 19 -25.29 13.71 2.30
C ASP A 19 -24.97 12.80 3.48
N LEU A 20 -26.03 12.30 4.13
CA LEU A 20 -25.93 11.30 5.19
C LEU A 20 -26.04 9.91 4.58
N LEU A 21 -25.06 9.06 4.88
CA LEU A 21 -24.93 7.73 4.30
C LEU A 21 -24.94 6.71 5.43
N LEU A 22 -25.93 5.82 5.41
CA LEU A 22 -25.94 4.64 6.27
C LEU A 22 -24.98 3.60 5.69
N VAL A 23 -24.08 3.08 6.52
CA VAL A 23 -23.17 1.99 6.18
C VAL A 23 -23.41 0.84 7.15
N LYS A 24 -23.91 -0.27 6.64
CA LYS A 24 -24.24 -1.46 7.43
C LYS A 24 -22.99 -2.34 7.65
N PRO A 25 -22.97 -3.22 8.66
CA PRO A 25 -21.88 -4.17 8.84
C PRO A 25 -21.63 -5.00 7.57
N GLY A 26 -20.37 -5.14 7.17
CA GLY A 26 -19.93 -5.82 5.96
C GLY A 26 -19.93 -4.95 4.70
N GLU A 27 -20.52 -3.75 4.73
CA GLU A 27 -20.53 -2.85 3.59
C GLU A 27 -19.22 -2.06 3.45
N ARG A 28 -18.91 -1.66 2.22
CA ARG A 28 -17.83 -0.72 1.95
C ARG A 28 -18.30 0.70 2.18
N VAL A 29 -17.44 1.50 2.78
CA VAL A 29 -17.64 2.95 2.91
C VAL A 29 -17.66 3.57 1.49
N PRO A 30 -18.77 4.21 1.08
CA PRO A 30 -18.96 4.65 -0.31
C PRO A 30 -18.20 5.95 -0.66
N SER A 31 -17.95 6.82 0.31
CA SER A 31 -17.20 8.07 0.13
C SER A 31 -16.46 8.45 1.42
N ASP A 32 -15.47 9.35 1.31
CA ASP A 32 -14.81 9.94 2.46
C ASP A 32 -15.82 10.78 3.26
N GLY A 33 -15.78 10.64 4.59
CA GLY A 33 -16.78 11.23 5.47
C GLY A 33 -16.38 11.25 6.94
N ILE A 34 -17.25 11.83 7.76
CA ILE A 34 -17.13 11.85 9.22
C ILE A 34 -18.32 11.10 9.81
N ILE A 35 -18.09 10.28 10.84
CA ILE A 35 -19.17 9.57 11.54
C ILE A 35 -20.01 10.58 12.34
N VAL A 36 -21.31 10.62 12.05
CA VAL A 36 -22.27 11.45 12.79
C VAL A 36 -23.16 10.63 13.72
N SER A 37 -23.18 9.30 13.59
CA SER A 37 -23.88 8.40 14.50
C SER A 37 -23.35 6.97 14.40
N GLY A 38 -23.32 6.27 15.53
CA GLY A 38 -22.87 4.88 15.64
C GLY A 38 -21.38 4.73 15.99
N GLN A 39 -20.98 3.50 16.24
CA GLN A 39 -19.59 3.10 16.52
C GLN A 39 -19.31 1.78 15.79
N THR A 40 -18.10 1.66 15.25
CA THR A 40 -17.67 0.49 14.46
C THR A 40 -16.18 0.20 14.61
N THR A 41 -15.75 -0.94 14.12
CA THR A 41 -14.38 -1.19 13.67
C THR A 41 -14.32 -1.19 12.15
N ILE A 42 -13.43 -0.42 11.54
CA ILE A 42 -13.23 -0.35 10.09
C ILE A 42 -11.92 -1.02 9.69
N ASP A 43 -12.00 -1.92 8.72
CA ASP A 43 -10.83 -2.48 8.05
C ASP A 43 -10.32 -1.48 6.99
N GLN A 44 -9.12 -0.94 7.24
CA GLN A 44 -8.44 0.02 6.38
C GLN A 44 -7.25 -0.59 5.63
N ALA A 45 -7.08 -1.91 5.65
CA ALA A 45 -5.91 -2.60 5.08
C ALA A 45 -5.65 -2.27 3.61
N ALA A 46 -6.72 -2.03 2.83
CA ALA A 46 -6.61 -1.65 1.42
C ALA A 46 -5.93 -0.28 1.18
N ILE A 47 -5.88 0.59 2.20
CA ILE A 47 -5.31 1.94 2.13
C ILE A 47 -4.03 2.03 2.95
N THR A 48 -4.07 1.59 4.21
CA THR A 48 -2.95 1.74 5.15
C THR A 48 -1.97 0.57 5.09
N GLY A 49 -2.37 -0.58 4.54
CA GLY A 49 -1.61 -1.82 4.61
C GLY A 49 -1.66 -2.51 5.98
N GLU A 50 -2.26 -1.89 6.99
CA GLU A 50 -2.36 -2.45 8.35
C GLU A 50 -3.55 -3.41 8.43
N SER A 51 -3.29 -4.67 8.80
CA SER A 51 -4.30 -5.74 8.84
C SER A 51 -5.27 -5.65 10.03
N VAL A 52 -5.00 -4.79 11.01
CA VAL A 52 -5.83 -4.67 12.23
C VAL A 52 -6.91 -3.61 12.00
N PRO A 53 -8.21 -3.96 12.10
CA PRO A 53 -9.28 -2.99 11.99
C PRO A 53 -9.19 -1.90 13.07
N VAL A 54 -9.47 -0.67 12.67
CA VAL A 54 -9.36 0.51 13.53
C VAL A 54 -10.74 0.83 14.12
N LEU A 55 -10.81 1.01 15.44
CA LEU A 55 -12.02 1.46 16.12
C LEU A 55 -12.34 2.90 15.68
N LYS A 56 -13.61 3.14 15.33
CA LYS A 56 -14.12 4.42 14.85
C LYS A 56 -15.42 4.77 15.56
N GLN A 57 -15.49 6.00 16.05
CA GLN A 57 -16.61 6.54 16.82
C GLN A 57 -17.06 7.89 16.25
N LEU A 58 -17.99 8.54 16.94
CA LEU A 58 -18.47 9.88 16.58
C LEU A 58 -17.30 10.83 16.29
N ASP A 59 -17.45 11.65 15.25
CA ASP A 59 -16.48 12.64 14.77
C ASP A 59 -15.20 12.08 14.15
N ASP A 60 -15.00 10.76 14.10
CA ASP A 60 -13.87 10.17 13.40
C ASP A 60 -14.07 10.17 11.87
N GLU A 61 -12.96 10.37 11.15
CA GLU A 61 -12.92 10.24 9.69
C GLU A 61 -12.95 8.78 9.22
N VAL A 62 -13.67 8.55 8.13
CA VAL A 62 -13.73 7.29 7.39
C VAL A 62 -13.39 7.53 5.91
N PHE A 63 -12.81 6.52 5.27
CA PHE A 63 -12.29 6.63 3.91
C PHE A 63 -13.05 5.73 2.95
N ALA A 64 -13.28 6.22 1.73
CA ALA A 64 -13.91 5.45 0.67
C ALA A 64 -13.14 4.13 0.39
N GLY A 65 -13.88 3.04 0.19
CA GLY A 65 -13.33 1.73 -0.14
C GLY A 65 -12.90 0.86 1.05
N THR A 66 -12.82 1.42 2.26
CA THR A 66 -12.63 0.68 3.51
C THR A 66 -13.89 -0.11 3.89
N VAL A 67 -13.74 -1.17 4.70
CA VAL A 67 -14.85 -2.08 5.02
C VAL A 67 -15.32 -1.87 6.45
N ASN A 68 -16.62 -1.62 6.62
CA ASN A 68 -17.26 -1.60 7.93
C ASN A 68 -17.35 -3.04 8.46
N VAL A 69 -16.71 -3.36 9.58
CA VAL A 69 -16.68 -4.74 10.11
C VAL A 69 -17.82 -4.99 11.10
N LYS A 70 -18.11 -4.04 12.00
CA LYS A 70 -19.07 -4.23 13.10
C LYS A 70 -19.93 -2.98 13.32
N GLY A 71 -21.21 -3.15 13.65
CA GLY A 71 -22.09 -2.01 13.94
C GLY A 71 -22.50 -1.21 12.70
N ALA A 72 -23.70 -0.64 12.74
CA ALA A 72 -24.17 0.27 11.69
C ALA A 72 -23.73 1.70 12.04
N ILE A 73 -23.21 2.42 11.07
CA ILE A 73 -22.80 3.82 11.24
C ILE A 73 -23.50 4.70 10.21
N THR A 74 -23.74 5.95 10.59
CA THR A 74 -24.14 7.01 9.67
C THR A 74 -22.97 7.98 9.51
N ILE A 75 -22.60 8.22 8.26
CA ILE A 75 -21.49 9.11 7.92
C ILE A 75 -22.01 10.31 7.13
N LYS A 76 -21.43 11.49 7.37
CA LYS A 76 -21.65 12.67 6.57
C LYS A 76 -20.53 12.78 5.53
N MET A 77 -20.90 12.79 4.26
CA MET A 77 -19.97 12.90 3.14
C MET A 77 -19.21 14.24 3.20
N THR A 78 -17.88 14.19 3.18
CA THR A 78 -17.02 15.40 3.24
C THR A 78 -16.43 15.77 1.89
N LYS A 79 -16.26 14.80 0.99
CA LYS A 79 -15.65 15.00 -0.33
C LYS A 79 -16.49 14.36 -1.45
N PRO A 80 -16.46 14.90 -2.68
CA PRO A 80 -17.01 14.23 -3.85
C PRO A 80 -16.31 12.89 -4.09
N SER A 81 -17.04 11.94 -4.68
CA SER A 81 -16.54 10.60 -5.02
C SER A 81 -15.24 10.63 -5.86
N ALA A 82 -15.11 11.65 -6.74
CA ALA A 82 -13.94 11.86 -7.59
C ALA A 82 -12.68 12.37 -6.83
N GLU A 83 -12.83 12.89 -5.62
CA GLU A 83 -11.74 13.45 -4.81
C GLU A 83 -11.41 12.62 -3.56
N THR A 84 -12.06 11.46 -3.43
CA THR A 84 -11.77 10.51 -2.36
C THR A 84 -10.32 10.09 -2.38
N LEU A 85 -9.80 9.71 -1.21
CA LEU A 85 -8.43 9.24 -1.10
C LEU A 85 -8.16 8.03 -2.02
N PHE A 86 -9.14 7.13 -2.16
CA PHE A 86 -9.06 6.00 -3.06
C PHE A 86 -8.97 6.42 -4.54
N GLN A 87 -9.76 7.41 -4.97
CA GLN A 87 -9.70 7.91 -6.34
C GLN A 87 -8.36 8.61 -6.64
N LYS A 88 -7.79 9.33 -5.67
CA LYS A 88 -6.44 9.91 -5.80
C LYS A 88 -5.38 8.82 -5.97
N ILE A 89 -5.48 7.71 -5.24
CA ILE A 89 -4.60 6.55 -5.43
C ILE A 89 -4.74 5.99 -6.85
N ILE A 90 -5.96 5.81 -7.36
CA ILE A 90 -6.20 5.35 -8.73
C ILE A 90 -5.54 6.29 -9.75
N GLN A 91 -5.75 7.60 -9.60
CA GLN A 91 -5.17 8.60 -10.50
C GLN A 91 -3.64 8.60 -10.45
N LEU A 92 -3.03 8.47 -9.27
CA LEU A 92 -1.59 8.33 -9.11
C LEU A 92 -1.05 7.07 -9.80
N VAL A 93 -1.74 5.94 -9.65
CA VAL A 93 -1.37 4.68 -10.32
C VAL A 93 -1.46 4.79 -11.83
N GLN A 94 -2.55 5.37 -12.36
CA GLN A 94 -2.73 5.58 -13.80
C GLN A 94 -1.68 6.54 -14.38
N THR A 95 -1.38 7.62 -13.65
CA THR A 95 -0.33 8.57 -14.05
C THR A 95 1.03 7.87 -14.11
N ALA A 96 1.36 7.06 -13.10
CA ALA A 96 2.61 6.28 -13.07
C ALA A 96 2.72 5.23 -14.19
N GLN A 97 1.61 4.69 -14.68
CA GLN A 97 1.60 3.69 -15.77
C GLN A 97 1.77 4.29 -17.17
N SER A 98 1.42 5.57 -17.36
CA SER A 98 1.49 6.23 -18.68
C SER A 98 2.82 6.95 -18.95
N GLU A 99 3.77 6.85 -18.03
CA GLU A 99 5.07 7.51 -18.16
C GLU A 99 6.03 6.79 -19.11
N LYS A 100 6.53 7.54 -20.09
CA LYS A 100 7.63 7.13 -20.96
C LYS A 100 8.97 7.16 -20.21
N SER A 101 9.92 6.34 -20.64
CA SER A 101 11.25 6.31 -20.05
C SER A 101 12.07 7.57 -20.40
N PRO A 102 12.95 8.07 -19.50
CA PRO A 102 13.80 9.23 -19.80
C PRO A 102 14.64 9.06 -21.08
N SER A 103 15.21 7.87 -21.32
CA SER A 103 15.98 7.55 -22.53
C SER A 103 15.11 7.57 -23.77
N GLN A 104 13.86 7.09 -23.69
CA GLN A 104 12.91 7.16 -24.79
C GLN A 104 12.59 8.63 -25.14
N LEU A 105 12.34 9.46 -24.13
CA LEU A 105 12.08 10.90 -24.34
C LEU A 105 13.31 11.63 -24.91
N PHE A 106 14.52 11.24 -24.49
CA PHE A 106 15.77 11.76 -25.03
C PHE A 106 15.93 11.42 -26.52
N ILE A 107 15.70 10.16 -26.91
CA ILE A 107 15.76 9.74 -28.32
C ILE A 107 14.69 10.46 -29.14
N GLU A 108 13.44 10.56 -28.66
CA GLU A 108 12.37 11.27 -29.38
C GLU A 108 12.73 12.76 -29.62
N ARG A 109 13.35 13.42 -28.63
CA ARG A 109 13.81 14.81 -28.76
C ARG A 109 15.00 14.96 -29.72
N PHE A 110 15.95 14.03 -29.66
CA PHE A 110 17.08 13.98 -30.58
C PHE A 110 16.61 13.74 -32.01
N GLU A 111 15.74 12.75 -32.23
CA GLU A 111 15.17 12.37 -33.52
C GLU A 111 14.49 13.57 -34.19
N GLY A 112 13.63 14.30 -33.46
CA GLY A 112 12.94 15.46 -34.01
C GLY A 112 13.88 16.56 -34.51
N THR A 113 15.05 16.73 -33.88
CA THR A 113 16.08 17.69 -34.33
C THR A 113 16.91 17.11 -35.48
N TYR A 114 17.29 15.84 -35.35
CA TYR A 114 18.06 15.09 -36.34
C TYR A 114 17.37 15.05 -37.71
N VAL A 115 16.07 14.69 -37.74
CA VAL A 115 15.27 14.63 -38.97
C VAL A 115 15.21 16.00 -39.65
N LYS A 116 15.04 17.09 -38.90
CA LYS A 116 15.05 18.46 -39.46
C LYS A 116 16.40 18.80 -40.10
N ILE A 117 17.50 18.44 -39.46
CA ILE A 117 18.85 18.64 -40.00
C ILE A 117 19.04 17.83 -41.28
N VAL A 118 18.72 16.52 -41.26
CA VAL A 118 18.86 15.64 -42.42
C VAL A 118 18.04 16.15 -43.60
N LEU A 119 16.76 16.50 -43.39
CA LEU A 119 15.91 17.05 -44.45
C LEU A 119 16.45 18.37 -45.00
N SER A 120 16.99 19.23 -44.15
CA SER A 120 17.62 20.49 -44.58
C SER A 120 18.87 20.23 -45.43
N VAL A 121 19.74 19.31 -45.01
CA VAL A 121 20.94 18.93 -45.77
C VAL A 121 20.56 18.26 -47.09
N VAL A 122 19.55 17.38 -47.10
CA VAL A 122 19.04 16.74 -48.32
C VAL A 122 18.47 17.79 -49.29
N ALA A 123 17.72 18.78 -48.80
CA ALA A 123 17.24 19.87 -49.63
C ALA A 123 18.39 20.68 -50.23
N VAL A 124 19.41 21.04 -49.42
CA VAL A 124 20.61 21.72 -49.92
C VAL A 124 21.33 20.88 -50.96
N MET A 125 21.50 19.57 -50.70
CA MET A 125 22.14 18.64 -51.62
C MET A 125 21.35 18.48 -52.92
N LEU A 126 20.03 18.62 -52.90
CA LEU A 126 19.18 18.48 -54.08
C LEU A 126 19.32 19.66 -55.07
N PHE A 127 19.66 20.86 -54.58
CA PHE A 127 19.73 22.06 -55.41
C PHE A 127 21.17 22.59 -55.60
N LEU A 128 21.96 22.69 -54.54
CA LEU A 128 23.25 23.41 -54.56
C LEU A 128 24.29 22.82 -55.53
N PRO A 129 24.52 21.48 -55.59
CA PRO A 129 25.50 20.89 -56.49
C PRO A 129 25.19 21.10 -57.98
N HIS A 130 23.92 21.21 -58.35
CA HIS A 130 23.53 21.49 -59.73
C HIS A 130 24.04 22.88 -60.16
N TYR A 131 23.84 23.90 -59.32
CA TYR A 131 24.22 25.28 -59.63
C TYR A 131 25.71 25.59 -59.43
N VAL A 132 26.38 24.89 -58.51
CA VAL A 132 27.77 25.20 -58.13
C VAL A 132 28.79 24.23 -58.74
N LEU A 133 28.44 22.94 -58.83
CA LEU A 133 29.36 21.87 -59.25
C LEU A 133 29.05 21.33 -60.65
N GLY A 134 28.01 21.83 -61.32
CA GLY A 134 27.63 21.44 -62.67
C GLY A 134 27.06 20.02 -62.76
N TRP A 135 26.61 19.43 -61.65
CA TRP A 135 26.01 18.10 -61.63
C TRP A 135 24.67 18.09 -62.39
N SER A 136 24.33 16.98 -63.05
CA SER A 136 23.01 16.82 -63.65
C SER A 136 21.91 16.74 -62.59
N TRP A 137 20.66 17.07 -62.95
CA TRP A 137 19.50 16.89 -62.07
C TRP A 137 19.34 15.43 -61.63
N THR A 138 19.54 14.49 -62.55
CA THR A 138 19.49 13.06 -62.26
C THR A 138 20.53 12.66 -61.22
N GLU A 139 21.76 13.14 -61.36
CA GLU A 139 22.84 12.80 -60.44
C GLU A 139 22.64 13.41 -59.05
N THR A 140 22.23 14.68 -59.00
CA THR A 140 21.97 15.38 -57.75
C THR A 140 20.79 14.74 -56.99
N PHE A 141 19.72 14.40 -57.70
CA PHE A 141 18.57 13.68 -57.15
C PHE A 141 18.95 12.28 -56.64
N TYR A 142 19.67 11.49 -57.45
CA TYR A 142 20.10 10.15 -57.09
C TYR A 142 20.96 10.14 -55.82
N ARG A 143 21.95 11.05 -55.74
CA ARG A 143 22.83 11.15 -54.57
C ARG A 143 22.11 11.70 -53.32
N ALA A 144 21.15 12.63 -53.48
CA ALA A 144 20.32 13.12 -52.38
C ALA A 144 19.41 12.02 -51.80
N MET A 145 18.86 11.16 -52.65
CA MET A 145 18.10 9.98 -52.22
C MET A 145 18.98 8.98 -51.46
N ILE A 146 20.21 8.73 -51.92
CA ILE A 146 21.17 7.90 -51.19
C ILE A 146 21.44 8.49 -49.80
N LEU A 147 21.70 9.80 -49.72
CA LEU A 147 21.95 10.47 -48.45
C LEU A 147 20.75 10.32 -47.49
N LEU A 148 19.53 10.52 -47.99
CA LEU A 148 18.32 10.37 -47.19
C LEU A 148 18.17 8.94 -46.63
N VAL A 149 18.45 7.92 -47.44
CA VAL A 149 18.35 6.51 -47.03
C VAL A 149 19.43 6.15 -46.01
N VAL A 150 20.68 6.57 -46.24
CA VAL A 150 21.82 6.27 -45.36
C VAL A 150 21.72 7.02 -44.03
N ALA A 151 21.12 8.21 -44.02
CA ALA A 151 20.90 9.00 -42.82
C ALA A 151 19.73 8.50 -41.95
N SER A 152 19.13 7.34 -42.23
CA SER A 152 18.05 6.83 -41.40
C SER A 152 18.56 6.34 -40.03
N PRO A 153 18.02 6.83 -38.89
CA PRO A 153 18.50 6.48 -37.55
C PRO A 153 17.85 5.19 -37.00
N CYS A 154 17.39 4.27 -37.85
CA CYS A 154 16.60 3.08 -37.46
C CYS A 154 17.21 2.30 -36.28
N ALA A 155 18.52 2.07 -36.30
CA ALA A 155 19.21 1.31 -35.27
C ALA A 155 19.22 2.03 -33.91
N LEU A 156 19.33 3.36 -33.91
CA LEU A 156 19.29 4.16 -32.69
C LEU A 156 17.92 4.05 -32.02
N VAL A 157 16.84 4.22 -32.79
CA VAL A 157 15.46 4.14 -32.31
C VAL A 157 15.14 2.74 -31.79
N ALA A 158 15.63 1.70 -32.47
CA ALA A 158 15.40 0.32 -32.09
C ALA A 158 16.22 -0.17 -30.88
N SER A 159 17.21 0.60 -30.40
CA SER A 159 18.18 0.12 -29.41
C SER A 159 17.62 -0.09 -28.00
N ILE A 160 16.61 0.69 -27.58
CA ILE A 160 16.09 0.69 -26.20
C ILE A 160 15.28 -0.58 -25.88
N THR A 161 14.43 -1.02 -26.80
CA THR A 161 13.45 -2.09 -26.54
C THR A 161 14.13 -3.43 -26.25
N PRO A 162 15.11 -3.91 -27.04
CA PRO A 162 15.80 -5.17 -26.77
C PRO A 162 16.59 -5.13 -25.46
N ALA A 163 17.24 -4.00 -25.15
CA ALA A 163 18.00 -3.82 -23.92
C ALA A 163 17.07 -3.88 -22.69
N SER A 164 15.96 -3.15 -22.72
CA SER A 164 14.96 -3.13 -21.64
C SER A 164 14.34 -4.51 -21.45
N LEU A 165 13.94 -5.17 -22.55
CA LEU A 165 13.34 -6.51 -22.48
C LEU A 165 14.31 -7.55 -21.90
N SER A 166 15.59 -7.48 -22.30
CA SER A 166 16.63 -8.35 -21.77
C SER A 166 16.85 -8.13 -20.28
N ALA A 167 16.88 -6.88 -19.83
CA ALA A 167 17.06 -6.52 -18.42
C ALA A 167 15.86 -6.98 -17.56
N ILE A 168 14.63 -6.76 -18.03
CA ILE A 168 13.40 -7.22 -17.36
C ILE A 168 13.38 -8.76 -17.29
N SER A 169 13.68 -9.45 -18.39
CA SER A 169 13.70 -10.91 -18.44
C SER A 169 14.73 -11.50 -17.47
N ASN A 170 15.94 -10.93 -17.43
CA ASN A 170 16.99 -11.37 -16.52
C ASN A 170 16.66 -11.06 -15.06
N GLY A 171 16.05 -9.91 -14.77
CA GLY A 171 15.56 -9.56 -13.44
C GLY A 171 14.51 -10.54 -12.93
N ALA A 172 13.53 -10.88 -13.77
CA ALA A 172 12.47 -11.82 -13.42
C ALA A 172 13.02 -13.22 -13.08
N LYS A 173 14.03 -13.70 -13.81
CA LYS A 173 14.74 -14.95 -13.50
C LYS A 173 15.45 -14.94 -12.15
N LYS A 174 15.73 -13.76 -11.60
CA LYS A 174 16.35 -13.54 -10.28
C LYS A 174 15.35 -13.10 -9.20
N GLY A 175 14.04 -13.21 -9.46
CA GLY A 175 13.00 -12.83 -8.51
C GLY A 175 12.74 -11.32 -8.41
N ILE A 176 13.25 -10.52 -9.36
CA ILE A 176 13.02 -9.07 -9.42
C ILE A 176 12.01 -8.78 -10.53
N LEU A 177 10.81 -8.36 -10.15
CA LEU A 177 9.75 -8.05 -11.10
C LEU A 177 9.70 -6.55 -11.42
N PHE A 178 10.07 -6.19 -12.65
CA PHE A 178 9.93 -4.84 -13.18
C PHE A 178 8.59 -4.69 -13.92
N LYS A 179 7.79 -3.67 -13.56
CA LYS A 179 6.49 -3.39 -14.20
C LYS A 179 6.61 -2.62 -15.54
N GLY A 180 7.82 -2.42 -16.07
CA GLY A 180 8.09 -1.69 -17.30
C GLY A 180 9.52 -1.14 -17.40
N GLY A 181 9.95 -0.76 -18.59
CA GLY A 181 11.30 -0.22 -18.85
C GLY A 181 11.58 1.12 -18.15
N VAL A 182 10.54 1.96 -17.97
CA VAL A 182 10.66 3.24 -17.25
C VAL A 182 11.11 3.05 -15.80
N HIS A 183 10.63 2.01 -15.11
CA HIS A 183 11.01 1.73 -13.73
C HIS A 183 12.45 1.21 -13.62
N LEU A 184 12.88 0.42 -14.60
CA LEU A 184 14.26 -0.07 -14.68
C LEU A 184 15.25 1.08 -14.88
N GLU A 185 14.90 2.04 -15.74
CA GLU A 185 15.73 3.22 -15.97
C GLU A 185 15.73 4.18 -14.77
N ARG A 186 14.59 4.41 -14.11
CA ARG A 186 14.56 5.21 -12.88
C ARG A 186 15.42 4.62 -11.77
N LEU A 187 15.48 3.29 -11.68
CA LEU A 187 16.32 2.61 -10.70
C LEU A 187 17.82 2.90 -10.91
N SER A 188 18.28 3.10 -12.16
CA SER A 188 19.70 3.42 -12.43
C SER A 188 20.09 4.83 -11.98
N HIS A 189 19.13 5.74 -11.83
CA HIS A 189 19.34 7.13 -11.40
C HIS A 189 18.97 7.38 -9.94
N LEU A 190 18.59 6.34 -9.20
CA LEU A 190 18.14 6.48 -7.83
C LEU A 190 19.30 6.84 -6.89
N SER A 191 19.12 7.87 -6.06
CA SER A 191 20.14 8.34 -5.11
C SER A 191 19.89 7.93 -3.65
N ALA A 192 18.64 7.61 -3.32
CA ALA A 192 18.25 7.24 -1.96
C ALA A 192 17.11 6.22 -1.99
N ILE A 193 17.17 5.24 -1.09
CA ILE A 193 16.12 4.23 -0.89
C ILE A 193 15.49 4.50 0.47
N ALA A 194 14.17 4.73 0.49
CA ALA A 194 13.38 4.71 1.71
C ALA A 194 12.69 3.35 1.82
N PHE A 195 12.91 2.66 2.93
CA PHE A 195 12.25 1.39 3.22
C PHE A 195 11.09 1.64 4.15
N ASP A 196 9.93 1.06 3.82
CA ASP A 196 8.91 0.86 4.83
C ASP A 196 9.41 -0.17 5.86
N LYS A 197 9.01 -0.05 7.11
CA LYS A 197 9.46 -0.98 8.16
C LYS A 197 8.66 -2.27 8.08
N THR A 198 7.34 -2.16 8.19
CA THR A 198 6.45 -3.30 8.40
C THR A 198 6.26 -4.06 7.10
N GLY A 199 6.55 -5.37 7.09
CA GLY A 199 6.36 -6.21 5.89
C GLY A 199 7.42 -6.03 4.79
N THR A 200 8.32 -5.05 4.91
CA THR A 200 9.48 -4.88 4.02
C THR A 200 10.78 -5.23 4.74
N LEU A 201 11.10 -4.53 5.83
CA LEU A 201 12.27 -4.86 6.67
C LEU A 201 11.94 -5.93 7.71
N THR A 202 10.69 -5.97 8.15
CA THR A 202 10.20 -6.97 9.12
C THR A 202 9.31 -8.00 8.45
N LYS A 203 9.10 -9.14 9.12
CA LYS A 203 8.19 -10.20 8.65
C LYS A 203 6.70 -9.78 8.62
N GLY A 204 6.36 -8.60 9.13
CA GLY A 204 4.97 -8.12 9.22
C GLY A 204 4.07 -8.90 10.19
N LYS A 205 4.67 -9.75 11.05
CA LYS A 205 3.98 -10.54 12.06
C LYS A 205 4.61 -10.28 13.43
N PRO A 206 3.80 -10.01 14.47
CA PRO A 206 4.33 -9.90 15.82
C PRO A 206 4.90 -11.24 16.29
N GLU A 207 6.02 -11.20 16.99
CA GLU A 207 6.64 -12.34 17.66
C GLU A 207 6.92 -11.93 19.11
N VAL A 208 6.68 -12.83 20.06
CA VAL A 208 7.01 -12.59 21.47
C VAL A 208 8.53 -12.62 21.64
N THR A 209 9.11 -11.49 22.04
CA THR A 209 10.56 -11.35 22.26
C THR A 209 10.97 -11.64 23.70
N ASN A 210 10.15 -11.22 24.66
CA ASN A 210 10.45 -11.27 26.08
C ASN A 210 9.20 -11.71 26.85
N VAL A 211 9.40 -12.56 27.85
CA VAL A 211 8.38 -12.92 28.85
C VAL A 211 8.99 -12.64 30.21
N ILE A 212 8.34 -11.78 30.97
CA ILE A 212 8.80 -11.35 32.30
C ILE A 212 7.66 -11.63 33.26
N VAL A 213 7.91 -12.52 34.22
CA VAL A 213 6.91 -13.00 35.17
C VAL A 213 7.38 -12.64 36.57
N ARG A 214 6.46 -12.25 37.44
CA ARG A 214 6.72 -11.95 38.85
C ARG A 214 7.37 -13.16 39.52
N SER A 215 8.35 -12.93 40.39
CA SER A 215 9.20 -13.98 40.99
C SER A 215 8.46 -15.02 41.85
N ASP A 216 7.28 -14.69 42.37
CA ASP A 216 6.39 -15.54 43.15
C ASP A 216 5.40 -16.36 42.29
N ILE A 217 5.42 -16.20 40.96
CA ILE A 217 4.55 -16.92 40.02
C ILE A 217 5.36 -17.94 39.23
N ASN A 218 4.82 -19.15 39.07
CA ASN A 218 5.40 -20.16 38.20
C ASN A 218 5.22 -19.75 36.72
N GLU A 219 6.33 -19.56 36.00
CA GLU A 219 6.32 -19.15 34.59
C GLU A 219 5.53 -20.12 33.70
N GLN A 220 5.66 -21.44 33.91
CA GLN A 220 4.95 -22.42 33.08
C GLN A 220 3.44 -22.34 33.28
N GLU A 221 2.98 -22.23 34.53
CA GLU A 221 1.57 -22.08 34.84
C GLU A 221 1.00 -20.79 34.24
N PHE A 222 1.73 -19.68 34.37
CA PHE A 222 1.38 -18.40 33.77
C PHE A 222 1.23 -18.49 32.24
N LEU A 223 2.19 -19.11 31.55
CA LEU A 223 2.16 -19.28 30.10
C LEU A 223 0.97 -20.13 29.64
N VAL A 224 0.65 -21.21 30.36
CA VAL A 224 -0.53 -22.05 30.07
C VAL A 224 -1.80 -21.21 30.20
N LYS A 225 -1.99 -20.51 31.32
CA LYS A 225 -3.20 -19.72 31.58
C LYS A 225 -3.39 -18.62 30.54
N ILE A 226 -2.35 -17.87 30.21
CA ILE A 226 -2.42 -16.82 29.18
C ILE A 226 -2.71 -17.39 27.80
N ALA A 227 -1.97 -18.41 27.35
CA ALA A 227 -2.20 -18.99 26.02
C ALA A 227 -3.59 -19.63 25.91
N SER A 228 -4.12 -20.18 27.00
CA SER A 228 -5.49 -20.72 27.06
C SER A 228 -6.56 -19.66 26.82
N ILE A 229 -6.40 -18.48 27.42
CA ILE A 229 -7.32 -17.35 27.27
C ILE A 229 -7.16 -16.75 25.86
N GLU A 230 -5.93 -16.43 25.46
CA GLU A 230 -5.63 -15.77 24.18
C GLU A 230 -5.95 -16.64 22.96
N ARG A 231 -6.00 -17.97 23.11
CA ARG A 231 -6.42 -18.89 22.03
C ARG A 231 -7.83 -18.61 21.51
N GLN A 232 -8.70 -18.02 22.33
CA GLN A 232 -10.05 -17.68 21.91
C GLN A 232 -10.15 -16.30 21.22
N SER A 233 -9.06 -15.51 21.22
CA SER A 233 -8.98 -14.23 20.54
C SER A 233 -8.46 -14.38 19.10
N ASN A 234 -9.05 -13.61 18.18
CA ASN A 234 -8.59 -13.54 16.79
C ASN A 234 -7.51 -12.45 16.58
N HIS A 235 -7.06 -11.78 17.64
CA HIS A 235 -6.09 -10.70 17.52
C HIS A 235 -4.69 -11.21 17.15
N PRO A 236 -3.93 -10.55 16.23
CA PRO A 236 -2.60 -11.02 15.84
C PRO A 236 -1.61 -11.16 17.00
N LEU A 237 -1.68 -10.29 18.01
CA LEU A 237 -0.87 -10.41 19.23
C LEU A 237 -1.23 -11.68 20.03
N ALA A 238 -2.52 -11.97 20.18
CA ALA A 238 -3.00 -13.18 20.86
C ALA A 238 -2.47 -14.44 20.18
N GLN A 239 -2.56 -14.49 18.85
CA GLN A 239 -1.99 -15.57 18.04
C GLN A 239 -0.49 -15.72 18.26
N SER A 240 0.27 -14.62 18.29
CA SER A 240 1.72 -14.67 18.52
C SER A 240 2.09 -15.21 19.91
N ILE A 241 1.28 -14.93 20.93
CA ILE A 241 1.46 -15.46 22.29
C ILE A 241 1.18 -16.97 22.32
N VAL A 242 0.08 -17.40 21.71
CA VAL A 242 -0.29 -18.83 21.62
C VAL A 242 0.77 -19.63 20.88
N ASP A 243 1.27 -19.10 19.76
CA ASP A 243 2.31 -19.75 18.95
C ASP A 243 3.64 -19.81 19.70
N PHE A 244 4.00 -18.75 20.43
CA PHE A 244 5.19 -18.75 21.29
C PHE A 244 5.14 -19.86 22.35
N VAL A 245 4.01 -20.00 23.06
CA VAL A 245 3.86 -21.00 24.12
C VAL A 245 3.89 -22.42 23.56
N LYS A 246 3.20 -22.67 22.43
CA LYS A 246 3.21 -23.98 21.76
C LYS A 246 4.60 -24.41 21.28
N ASN A 247 5.43 -23.46 20.85
CA ASN A 247 6.78 -23.75 20.37
C ASN A 247 7.79 -23.95 21.50
N LYS A 248 7.57 -23.34 22.68
CA LYS A 248 8.50 -23.42 23.81
C LYS A 248 8.38 -24.76 24.56
N GLN A 249 7.18 -25.29 24.73
CA GLN A 249 6.90 -26.52 25.48
C GLN A 249 5.65 -27.25 24.96
N GLU A 250 5.61 -28.58 25.10
CA GLU A 250 4.39 -29.38 24.91
C GLU A 250 3.45 -29.17 26.11
N LEU A 251 2.80 -28.00 26.14
CA LEU A 251 1.85 -27.64 27.18
C LEU A 251 0.41 -27.90 26.70
N THR A 252 -0.34 -28.62 27.53
CA THR A 252 -1.77 -28.85 27.30
C THR A 252 -2.55 -27.59 27.72
N LEU A 253 -3.07 -26.87 26.73
CA LEU A 253 -3.93 -25.71 26.97
C LEU A 253 -5.28 -26.14 27.56
N VAL A 254 -5.71 -25.42 28.60
CA VAL A 254 -7.01 -25.58 29.26
C VAL A 254 -8.06 -24.70 28.57
N GLN A 255 -9.34 -25.09 28.63
CA GLN A 255 -10.44 -24.27 28.15
C GLN A 255 -10.85 -23.24 29.21
N PRO A 256 -10.87 -21.93 28.91
CA PRO A 256 -11.36 -20.92 29.84
C PRO A 256 -12.88 -20.99 30.01
N ASP A 257 -13.34 -20.60 31.20
CA ASP A 257 -14.75 -20.62 31.61
C ASP A 257 -15.55 -19.49 30.92
N SER A 258 -14.92 -18.33 30.73
CA SER A 258 -15.48 -17.20 29.98
C SER A 258 -14.39 -16.36 29.33
N LEU A 259 -14.76 -15.64 28.27
CA LEU A 259 -13.92 -14.67 27.59
C LEU A 259 -14.78 -13.48 27.16
N GLU A 260 -14.30 -12.28 27.46
CA GLU A 260 -14.83 -11.01 27.00
C GLU A 260 -13.72 -10.25 26.27
N ASP A 261 -13.94 -9.95 24.98
CA ASP A 261 -13.07 -9.07 24.21
C ASP A 261 -13.45 -7.62 24.50
N VAL A 262 -12.49 -6.82 24.96
CA VAL A 262 -12.64 -5.38 25.25
C VAL A 262 -11.92 -4.59 24.15
N PRO A 263 -12.66 -4.13 23.12
CA PRO A 263 -12.06 -3.58 21.91
C PRO A 263 -11.12 -2.40 22.19
N GLY A 264 -9.92 -2.44 21.61
CA GLY A 264 -8.91 -1.39 21.75
C GLY A 264 -8.07 -1.45 23.02
N TYR A 265 -8.41 -2.35 23.95
CA TYR A 265 -7.76 -2.49 25.25
C TYR A 265 -7.15 -3.88 25.47
N GLY A 266 -7.92 -4.96 25.31
CA GLY A 266 -7.49 -6.31 25.64
C GLY A 266 -8.62 -7.32 25.77
N VAL A 267 -8.38 -8.40 26.52
CA VAL A 267 -9.35 -9.46 26.83
C VAL A 267 -9.46 -9.67 28.34
N ILE A 268 -10.65 -10.01 28.80
CA ILE A 268 -10.91 -10.51 30.15
C ILE A 268 -11.28 -11.99 30.03
N GLY A 269 -10.59 -12.85 30.76
CA GLY A 269 -10.90 -14.28 30.79
C GLY A 269 -11.05 -14.78 32.21
N SER A 270 -11.93 -15.76 32.43
CA SER A 270 -11.96 -16.50 33.68
C SER A 270 -11.47 -17.92 33.47
N LEU A 271 -10.58 -18.39 34.34
CA LEU A 271 -10.01 -19.72 34.26
C LEU A 271 -9.80 -20.26 35.68
N GLN A 272 -10.42 -21.40 36.01
CA GLN A 272 -10.29 -22.06 37.32
C GLN A 272 -10.71 -21.17 38.51
N GLY A 273 -11.67 -20.26 38.27
CA GLY A 273 -12.16 -19.32 39.29
C GLY A 273 -11.36 -18.01 39.39
N ASP A 274 -10.20 -17.91 38.73
CA ASP A 274 -9.42 -16.67 38.65
C ASP A 274 -9.88 -15.81 37.47
N THR A 275 -9.96 -14.50 37.67
CA THR A 275 -10.22 -13.53 36.59
C THR A 275 -8.92 -12.89 36.13
N TRP A 276 -8.65 -12.97 34.83
CA TRP A 276 -7.46 -12.47 34.17
C TRP A 276 -7.83 -11.32 33.24
N LYS A 277 -7.03 -10.25 33.28
CA LYS A 277 -7.08 -9.17 32.30
C LYS A 277 -5.77 -9.16 31.52
N ILE A 278 -5.85 -9.24 30.20
CA ILE A 278 -4.69 -9.29 29.31
C ILE A 278 -4.85 -8.16 28.29
N GLY A 279 -3.93 -7.20 28.24
CA GLY A 279 -4.07 -6.04 27.36
C GLY A 279 -3.08 -4.93 27.66
N LYS A 280 -3.40 -3.72 27.18
CA LYS A 280 -2.59 -2.51 27.39
C LYS A 280 -2.46 -2.15 28.89
N ALA A 281 -1.41 -1.41 29.25
CA ALA A 281 -1.20 -0.94 30.62
C ALA A 281 -2.41 -0.19 31.20
N ASP A 282 -3.04 0.70 30.42
CA ASP A 282 -4.22 1.44 30.84
C ASP A 282 -5.44 0.53 31.13
N PHE A 283 -5.47 -0.69 30.59
CA PHE A 283 -6.55 -1.66 30.79
C PHE A 283 -6.37 -2.51 32.06
N VAL A 284 -5.14 -2.94 32.32
CA VAL A 284 -4.83 -3.83 33.44
C VAL A 284 -4.62 -3.08 34.76
N GLY A 285 -4.19 -1.82 34.68
CA GLY A 285 -3.85 -0.99 35.83
C GLY A 285 -2.55 -0.24 35.55
N LYS A 286 -2.64 1.05 35.21
CA LYS A 286 -1.50 1.83 34.71
C LYS A 286 -0.39 1.98 35.75
N GLU A 287 -0.76 2.20 37.01
CA GLU A 287 0.18 2.33 38.14
C GLU A 287 0.87 0.98 38.41
N ASP A 288 0.10 -0.10 38.54
CA ASP A 288 0.64 -1.45 38.75
C ASP A 288 1.59 -1.88 37.61
N ALA A 289 1.23 -1.58 36.36
CA ALA A 289 2.07 -1.88 35.19
C ALA A 289 3.35 -1.03 35.13
N ALA A 290 3.32 0.18 35.69
CA ALA A 290 4.47 1.07 35.79
C ALA A 290 5.40 0.72 36.96
N GLU A 291 4.88 0.10 38.03
CA GLU A 291 5.68 -0.34 39.19
C GLU A 291 6.25 -1.75 39.01
N PHE A 292 5.66 -2.57 38.13
CA PHE A 292 6.10 -3.94 37.87
C PHE A 292 7.60 -4.05 37.56
N GLU A 293 8.30 -4.93 38.29
CA GLU A 293 9.73 -5.21 38.15
C GLU A 293 10.59 -3.91 38.11
N ASN A 294 10.35 -3.00 39.07
CA ASN A 294 11.03 -1.71 39.17
C ASN A 294 10.86 -0.81 37.93
N GLY A 295 9.70 -0.88 37.27
CA GLY A 295 9.37 -0.05 36.12
C GLY A 295 10.00 -0.50 34.81
N ILE A 296 10.22 -1.80 34.66
CA ILE A 296 10.79 -2.40 33.45
C ILE A 296 10.02 -2.04 32.17
N SER A 297 8.72 -1.79 32.29
CA SER A 297 7.83 -1.40 31.18
C SER A 297 8.25 -0.08 30.50
N SER A 298 9.00 0.77 31.18
CA SER A 298 9.54 2.03 30.62
C SER A 298 10.83 1.86 29.82
N THR A 299 11.47 0.68 29.93
CA THR A 299 12.80 0.40 29.36
C THR A 299 12.79 -0.62 28.22
N LEU A 300 11.66 -1.28 27.97
CA LEU A 300 11.42 -2.23 26.88
C LEU A 300 10.87 -1.52 25.64
#